data_AF-A0A426YHH1-F1
#
_entry.id   AF-A0A426YHH1-F1
#
_cell.length_a   1.000
_cell.length_b   1.000
_cell.length_c   1.000
_cell.angle_alpha   90.00
_cell.angle_beta   90.00
_cell.angle_gamma   90.00
#
_symmetry.space_group_name_H-M   'P 1'
#
loop_
_entity.id
_entity.type
_entity.pdbx_description
1 polymer ?
#
loop_
_entity_poly.entity_id
_entity_poly.type
_entity_poly.pdbx_seq_one_letter_code
_entity_poly.pdbx_strand_id
1 'polypeptide(L)'
;MIVDDRVALVGSANINDRSLLGSRDSEIGVLIEDKEFVESYMNGNPWKAGKFSLSLRLSLWQEHLGLRSEEISQIRDPVTNATYRDIWTATAKTNTMIYQDVFSCVPSDLIHSRAAFRQSTNIWKEKLGHTTIDLGITPEKLETYQNGNVKHTDPMERLQSIRGHLVSFPLDFMCKEDLRPGFSEGEFYASSQVFH
;
A
#
# COMPACT_ATOMS: atom_id res chain seq x y z
N MET A 1 8.13 5.80 -11.97
CA MET A 1 9.34 5.87 -11.10
C MET A 1 9.79 7.32 -11.02
N ILE A 2 10.16 7.81 -9.83
CA ILE A 2 10.69 9.16 -9.61
C ILE A 2 12.02 9.03 -8.88
N VAL A 3 13.05 9.74 -9.33
CA VAL A 3 14.41 9.67 -8.78
C VAL A 3 14.89 11.08 -8.44
N ASP A 4 15.33 11.25 -7.18
CA ASP A 4 15.96 12.46 -6.62
C ASP A 4 15.20 13.79 -6.82
N ASP A 5 13.89 13.70 -7.05
CA ASP A 5 13.06 14.82 -7.52
C ASP A 5 13.65 15.52 -8.76
N ARG A 6 14.31 14.79 -9.67
CA ARG A 6 14.90 15.32 -10.92
C ARG A 6 14.56 14.55 -12.18
N VAL A 7 14.25 13.27 -12.02
CA VAL A 7 13.95 12.38 -13.14
C VAL A 7 12.65 11.64 -12.86
N ALA A 8 11.77 11.60 -13.85
CA ALA A 8 10.56 10.80 -13.81
C ALA A 8 10.52 9.87 -15.03
N LEU A 9 10.27 8.58 -14.79
CA LEU A 9 9.97 7.60 -15.82
C LEU A 9 8.48 7.24 -15.69
N VAL A 10 7.72 7.53 -16.74
CA VAL A 10 6.27 7.29 -16.83
C VAL A 10 5.99 6.44 -18.06
N GLY A 11 5.26 5.35 -17.91
CA GLY A 11 4.99 4.44 -19.02
C GLY A 11 4.03 3.32 -18.65
N SER A 12 3.86 2.40 -19.59
CA SER A 12 3.03 1.19 -19.47
C SER A 12 3.79 0.01 -18.86
N ALA A 13 5.12 0.02 -18.94
CA ALA A 13 5.95 -1.08 -18.47
C ALA A 13 5.86 -1.29 -16.94
N ASN A 14 5.46 -2.50 -16.56
CA ASN A 14 5.57 -2.97 -15.17
C ASN A 14 7.02 -3.34 -14.83
N ILE A 15 7.33 -3.46 -13.54
CA ILE A 15 8.65 -3.97 -13.09
C ILE A 15 8.60 -5.50 -13.09
N ASN A 16 8.69 -6.10 -14.29
CA ASN A 16 8.67 -7.54 -14.49
C ASN A 16 9.33 -7.90 -15.85
N ASP A 17 9.60 -9.19 -16.09
CA ASP A 17 10.27 -9.64 -17.31
C ASP A 17 9.38 -9.46 -18.54
N ARG A 18 8.06 -9.60 -18.36
CA ARG A 18 7.07 -9.41 -19.42
C ARG A 18 7.14 -8.03 -20.08
N SER A 19 7.32 -6.98 -19.28
CA SER A 19 7.42 -5.61 -19.77
C SER A 19 8.86 -5.19 -20.09
N LEU A 20 9.88 -5.69 -19.37
CA LEU A 20 11.24 -5.14 -19.44
C LEU A 20 12.22 -5.88 -20.37
N LEU A 21 11.94 -7.13 -20.77
CA LEU A 21 12.84 -7.87 -21.68
C LEU A 21 12.76 -7.40 -23.14
N GLY A 22 11.72 -6.66 -23.52
CA GLY A 22 11.53 -6.11 -24.88
C GLY A 22 11.20 -7.13 -25.98
N SER A 23 11.29 -8.44 -25.69
CA SER A 23 10.93 -9.53 -26.61
C SER A 23 9.52 -10.09 -26.36
N ARG A 24 8.79 -9.53 -25.39
CA ARG A 24 7.47 -9.99 -24.94
C ARG A 24 6.42 -8.93 -25.23
N ASP A 25 5.87 -8.27 -24.21
CA ASP A 25 4.81 -7.27 -24.40
C ASP A 25 5.40 -5.97 -24.99
N SER A 26 4.64 -5.34 -25.88
CA SER A 26 4.98 -4.04 -26.46
C SER A 26 4.68 -2.94 -25.45
N GLU A 27 5.71 -2.29 -24.94
CA GLU A 27 5.59 -1.22 -23.95
C GLU A 27 5.97 0.14 -24.53
N ILE A 28 5.41 1.21 -23.95
CA ILE A 28 5.79 2.59 -24.21
C ILE A 28 6.04 3.34 -22.91
N GLY A 29 7.09 4.15 -22.87
CA GLY A 29 7.42 5.00 -21.73
C GLY A 29 8.21 6.23 -22.14
N VAL A 30 8.18 7.25 -21.28
CA VAL A 30 8.88 8.52 -21.46
C VAL A 30 9.78 8.77 -20.27
N LEU A 31 11.05 9.06 -20.55
CA LEU A 31 12.00 9.58 -19.58
C LEU A 31 11.92 11.10 -19.59
N ILE A 32 11.58 11.67 -18.44
CA ILE A 32 11.48 13.11 -18.22
C ILE A 32 12.65 13.52 -17.32
N GLU A 33 13.57 14.29 -17.89
CA GLU A 33 14.68 14.90 -17.14
C GLU A 33 14.44 16.39 -16.98
N ASP A 34 14.28 16.83 -15.74
CA ASP A 34 14.09 18.25 -15.46
C ASP A 34 15.33 19.07 -15.85
N LYS A 35 15.10 20.20 -16.54
CA LYS A 35 16.13 21.22 -16.84
C LYS A 35 15.91 22.51 -16.06
N GLU A 36 14.72 22.68 -15.48
CA GLU A 36 14.39 23.81 -14.60
C GLU A 36 14.32 23.35 -13.15
N PHE A 37 15.00 24.08 -12.27
CA PHE A 37 15.13 23.70 -10.87
C PHE A 37 14.54 24.73 -9.91
N VAL A 38 14.13 24.26 -8.75
CA VAL A 38 13.67 25.05 -7.61
C VAL A 38 14.43 24.65 -6.35
N GLU A 39 14.54 25.57 -5.39
CA GLU A 39 15.09 25.25 -4.08
C GLU A 39 14.24 24.19 -3.39
N SER A 40 14.88 23.17 -2.84
CA SER A 40 14.29 22.12 -2.02
C SER A 40 15.33 21.64 -1.00
N TYR A 41 15.02 20.52 -0.34
CA TYR A 41 15.90 19.89 0.62
C TYR A 41 15.93 18.38 0.38
N MET A 42 17.07 17.77 0.69
CA MET A 42 17.27 16.33 0.68
C MET A 42 18.06 15.95 1.94
N ASN A 43 17.40 15.29 2.88
CA ASN A 43 17.93 14.95 4.19
C ASN A 43 18.48 16.17 4.96
N GLY A 44 17.74 17.28 4.95
CA GLY A 44 18.10 18.54 5.59
C GLY A 44 19.13 19.39 4.83
N ASN A 45 19.72 18.87 3.75
CA ASN A 45 20.69 19.62 2.94
C ASN A 45 19.99 20.36 1.80
N PRO A 46 20.39 21.61 1.47
CA PRO A 46 19.87 22.32 0.31
C PRO A 46 20.01 21.49 -0.97
N TRP A 47 18.93 21.37 -1.74
CA TRP A 47 18.87 20.58 -2.97
C TRP A 47 18.21 21.38 -4.08
N LYS A 48 18.70 21.23 -5.32
CA LYS A 48 18.04 21.74 -6.52
C LYS A 48 17.15 20.65 -7.09
N ALA A 49 15.85 20.72 -6.81
CA ALA A 49 14.87 19.77 -7.31
C ALA A 49 14.30 20.24 -8.65
N GLY A 50 14.05 19.30 -9.56
CA GLY A 50 13.37 19.55 -10.82
C GLY A 50 11.92 19.95 -10.63
N LYS A 51 11.45 20.96 -11.38
CA LYS A 51 10.08 21.48 -11.24
C LYS A 51 9.03 20.39 -11.46
N PHE A 52 9.16 19.62 -12.54
CA PHE A 52 8.20 18.57 -12.89
C PHE A 52 8.25 17.44 -11.85
N SER A 53 9.42 16.83 -11.65
CA SER A 53 9.57 15.65 -10.79
C SER A 53 9.15 15.93 -9.33
N LEU A 54 9.55 17.09 -8.78
CA LEU A 54 9.11 17.52 -7.45
C LEU A 54 7.59 17.70 -7.38
N SER A 55 6.99 18.40 -8.36
CA SER A 55 5.54 18.64 -8.36
C SER A 55 4.74 17.35 -8.47
N LEU A 56 5.19 16.41 -9.30
CA LEU A 56 4.58 15.10 -9.46
C LEU A 56 4.64 14.31 -8.14
N ARG A 57 5.82 14.24 -7.50
CA ARG A 57 5.97 13.52 -6.23
C ARG A 57 5.10 14.15 -5.14
N LEU A 58 5.10 15.48 -5.00
CA LEU A 58 4.29 16.19 -4.02
C LEU A 58 2.80 15.93 -4.21
N SER A 59 2.31 15.96 -5.46
CA SER A 59 0.91 15.67 -5.77
C SER A 59 0.52 14.24 -5.38
N LEU A 60 1.33 13.25 -5.76
CA LEU A 60 1.08 11.84 -5.42
C LEU A 60 1.10 11.61 -3.91
N TRP A 61 2.07 12.20 -3.21
CA TRP A 61 2.17 12.06 -1.77
C TRP A 61 1.05 12.78 -1.04
N GLN A 62 0.62 13.95 -1.53
CA GLN A 62 -0.54 14.65 -0.99
C GLN A 62 -1.80 13.77 -1.03
N GLU A 63 -2.06 13.13 -2.15
CA GLU A 63 -3.19 12.22 -2.34
C GLU A 63 -3.06 10.99 -1.41
N HIS A 64 -1.95 10.27 -1.48
CA HIS A 64 -1.77 9.01 -0.74
C HIS A 64 -1.73 9.20 0.78
N LEU A 65 -1.25 10.34 1.26
CA LEU A 65 -1.20 10.67 2.69
C LEU A 65 -2.45 11.45 3.16
N GLY A 66 -3.34 11.86 2.26
CA GLY A 66 -4.53 12.65 2.60
C GLY A 66 -4.18 14.01 3.23
N LEU A 67 -3.14 14.66 2.71
CA LEU A 67 -2.66 15.95 3.19
C LEU A 67 -3.46 17.09 2.58
N ARG A 68 -3.79 18.08 3.41
CA ARG A 68 -4.33 19.35 2.94
C ARG A 68 -3.21 20.21 2.36
N SER A 69 -3.57 21.23 1.58
CA SER A 69 -2.60 22.08 0.87
C SER A 69 -1.59 22.74 1.82
N GLU A 70 -2.01 23.10 3.03
CA GLU A 70 -1.17 23.67 4.08
C GLU A 70 -0.15 22.69 4.68
N GLU A 71 -0.39 21.38 4.57
CA GLU A 71 0.46 20.32 5.13
C GLU A 71 1.55 19.85 4.14
N ILE A 72 1.47 20.21 2.87
CA ILE A 72 2.44 19.81 1.82
C ILE A 72 3.88 20.19 2.18
N SER A 73 4.05 21.30 2.91
CA SER A 73 5.37 21.75 3.37
C SER A 73 6.11 20.72 4.24
N GLN A 74 5.37 19.86 4.96
CA GLN A 74 5.91 18.82 5.85
C GLN A 74 6.57 17.66 5.09
N ILE A 75 6.22 17.48 3.81
CA ILE A 75 6.73 16.42 2.94
C ILE A 75 7.65 16.95 1.84
N ARG A 76 8.15 18.19 1.99
CA ARG A 76 9.03 18.81 0.99
C ARG A 76 10.37 18.09 0.89
N ASP A 77 10.92 17.65 2.01
CA ASP A 77 12.13 16.82 2.06
C ASP A 77 11.73 15.34 2.19
N PRO A 78 11.82 14.54 1.12
CA PRO A 78 11.23 13.21 1.10
C PRO A 78 11.97 12.17 1.95
N VAL A 79 13.20 12.45 2.40
CA VAL A 79 14.09 11.43 3.00
C VAL A 79 14.45 11.71 4.46
N THR A 80 14.00 12.81 5.03
CA THR A 80 14.20 13.05 6.48
C THR A 80 13.40 12.05 7.31
N ASN A 81 13.87 11.77 8.53
CA ASN A 81 13.14 10.91 9.46
C ASN A 81 11.73 11.42 9.79
N ALA A 82 11.54 12.74 9.90
CA ALA A 82 10.22 13.31 10.15
C ALA A 82 9.24 12.93 9.03
N THR A 83 9.66 13.06 7.78
CA THR A 83 8.82 12.74 6.63
C THR A 83 8.66 11.22 6.43
N TYR A 84 9.74 10.45 6.48
CA TYR A 84 9.71 9.01 6.22
C TYR A 84 9.09 8.19 7.37
N ARG A 85 9.52 8.43 8.62
CA ARG A 85 9.07 7.64 9.77
C ARG A 85 7.76 8.21 10.34
N ASP A 86 7.74 9.50 10.62
CA ASP A 86 6.68 10.10 11.43
C ASP A 86 5.43 10.48 10.60
N ILE A 87 5.56 10.61 9.27
CA ILE A 87 4.44 10.84 8.36
C ILE A 87 4.15 9.58 7.54
N TRP A 88 5.07 9.17 6.65
CA TRP A 88 4.82 8.10 5.69
C TRP A 88 4.56 6.75 6.39
N THR A 89 5.52 6.28 7.19
CA THR A 89 5.41 4.98 7.86
C THR A 89 4.31 4.97 8.92
N ALA A 90 4.18 6.06 9.70
CA ALA A 90 3.16 6.17 10.73
C ALA A 90 1.73 6.14 10.16
N THR A 91 1.50 6.85 9.05
CA THR A 91 0.20 6.84 8.34
C THR A 91 -0.10 5.44 7.81
N ALA A 92 0.87 4.81 7.12
CA ALA A 92 0.72 3.45 6.59
C ALA A 92 0.34 2.45 7.69
N LYS A 93 1.06 2.45 8.82
CA LYS A 93 0.80 1.54 9.95
C LYS A 93 -0.56 1.79 10.58
N THR A 94 -0.91 3.05 10.83
CA THR A 94 -2.18 3.42 11.46
C THR A 94 -3.36 3.00 10.59
N ASN A 95 -3.33 3.34 9.30
CA ASN A 95 -4.38 2.93 8.37
C ASN A 95 -4.48 1.40 8.27
N THR A 96 -3.36 0.68 8.20
CA THR A 96 -3.35 -0.80 8.17
C THR A 96 -4.04 -1.39 9.38
N MET A 97 -3.72 -0.90 10.58
CA MET A 97 -4.37 -1.35 11.81
C MET A 97 -5.88 -1.07 11.77
N ILE A 98 -6.30 0.12 11.37
CA ILE A 98 -7.72 0.47 11.28
C ILE A 98 -8.44 -0.45 10.28
N TYR A 99 -7.90 -0.64 9.07
CA TYR A 99 -8.51 -1.52 8.07
C TYR A 99 -8.59 -2.98 8.56
N GLN A 100 -7.52 -3.48 9.18
CA GLN A 100 -7.49 -4.82 9.76
C GLN A 100 -8.53 -4.99 10.86
N ASP A 101 -8.68 -4.00 11.72
CA ASP A 101 -9.62 -4.05 12.83
C ASP A 101 -11.07 -3.93 12.36
N VAL A 102 -11.35 -3.02 11.44
CA VAL A 102 -12.70 -2.69 10.97
C VAL A 102 -13.23 -3.75 10.01
N PHE A 103 -12.40 -4.21 9.07
CA PHE A 103 -12.81 -5.10 8.00
C PHE A 103 -12.18 -6.49 8.09
N SER A 104 -11.10 -6.67 8.85
CA SER A 104 -10.28 -7.88 8.78
C SER A 104 -9.96 -8.30 7.34
N CYS A 105 -9.57 -7.29 6.56
CA CYS A 105 -9.26 -7.43 5.14
C CYS A 105 -8.06 -8.36 4.91
N VAL A 106 -7.97 -8.86 3.70
CA VAL A 106 -6.83 -9.62 3.20
C VAL A 106 -6.21 -8.88 2.01
N PRO A 107 -4.90 -8.99 1.76
CA PRO A 107 -3.90 -9.78 2.51
C PRO A 107 -3.59 -9.23 3.92
N SER A 108 -3.05 -10.07 4.82
CA SER A 108 -2.78 -9.70 6.22
C SER A 108 -1.65 -10.52 6.86
N ASP A 109 -0.74 -9.88 7.57
CA ASP A 109 0.35 -10.53 8.34
C ASP A 109 -0.15 -11.37 9.53
N LEU A 110 -1.46 -11.40 9.80
CA LEU A 110 -2.03 -12.32 10.79
C LEU A 110 -2.32 -13.71 10.22
N ILE A 111 -2.22 -13.88 8.90
CA ILE A 111 -2.63 -15.09 8.18
C ILE A 111 -1.42 -15.70 7.49
N HIS A 112 -0.78 -16.67 8.15
CA HIS A 112 0.45 -17.28 7.65
C HIS A 112 0.24 -18.55 6.78
N SER A 113 -0.99 -19.09 6.71
CA SER A 113 -1.27 -20.35 5.99
C SER A 113 -2.65 -20.38 5.33
N ARG A 114 -2.84 -21.27 4.34
CA ARG A 114 -4.14 -21.52 3.68
C ARG A 114 -5.18 -22.00 4.68
N ALA A 115 -4.78 -22.81 5.66
CA ALA A 115 -5.67 -23.27 6.74
C ALA A 115 -6.15 -22.10 7.61
N ALA A 116 -5.23 -21.21 8.03
CA ALA A 116 -5.58 -20.01 8.80
C ALA A 116 -6.49 -19.07 8.00
N PHE A 117 -6.23 -18.91 6.70
CA PHE A 117 -7.06 -18.11 5.80
C PHE A 117 -8.50 -18.65 5.68
N ARG A 118 -8.66 -19.97 5.51
CA ARG A 118 -9.99 -20.60 5.47
C ARG A 118 -10.73 -20.45 6.80
N GLN A 119 -10.03 -20.62 7.91
CA GLN A 119 -10.60 -20.46 9.24
C GLN A 119 -11.07 -19.02 9.46
N SER A 120 -10.25 -18.01 9.15
CA SER A 120 -10.64 -16.60 9.28
C SER A 120 -11.84 -16.28 8.40
N THR A 121 -11.84 -16.75 7.15
CA THR A 121 -12.95 -16.55 6.20
C THR A 121 -14.26 -17.13 6.74
N ASN A 122 -14.24 -18.35 7.30
CA ASN A 122 -15.43 -18.99 7.86
C ASN A 122 -15.97 -18.25 9.09
N ILE A 123 -15.09 -17.83 10.01
CA ILE A 123 -15.47 -17.04 11.19
C ILE A 123 -16.21 -15.77 10.77
N TRP A 124 -15.71 -15.07 9.75
CA TRP A 124 -16.34 -13.84 9.27
C TRP A 124 -17.67 -14.08 8.54
N LYS A 125 -17.77 -15.16 7.75
CA LYS A 125 -19.05 -15.58 7.16
C LYS A 125 -20.11 -15.86 8.20
N GLU A 126 -19.75 -16.54 9.30
CA GLU A 126 -20.68 -16.82 10.39
C GLU A 126 -21.10 -15.56 11.15
N LYS A 127 -20.18 -14.61 11.37
CA LYS A 127 -20.45 -13.37 12.10
C LYS A 127 -21.27 -12.35 11.32
N LEU A 128 -21.03 -12.21 10.02
CA LEU A 128 -21.58 -11.13 9.19
C LEU A 128 -22.51 -11.59 8.07
N GLY A 129 -22.69 -12.91 7.89
CA GLY A 129 -23.44 -13.49 6.76
C GLY A 129 -22.74 -13.37 5.40
N HIS A 130 -21.74 -12.49 5.29
CA HIS A 130 -20.93 -12.23 4.10
C HIS A 130 -19.46 -12.07 4.47
N THR A 131 -18.57 -12.30 3.50
CA THR A 131 -17.14 -11.99 3.64
C THR A 131 -16.91 -10.50 3.45
N THR A 132 -16.11 -9.88 4.34
CA THR A 132 -15.67 -8.47 4.22
C THR A 132 -14.89 -8.21 2.92
N ILE A 133 -14.36 -9.27 2.31
CA ILE A 133 -13.68 -9.30 1.01
C ILE A 133 -14.61 -8.92 -0.15
N ASP A 134 -15.93 -9.19 -0.05
CA ASP A 134 -16.85 -9.01 -1.18
C ASP A 134 -17.51 -7.62 -1.24
N LEU A 135 -17.67 -6.92 -0.10
CA LEU A 135 -18.55 -5.75 -0.03
C LEU A 135 -18.09 -4.62 0.91
N GLY A 136 -16.91 -4.72 1.55
CA GLY A 136 -16.47 -3.71 2.52
C GLY A 136 -17.44 -3.56 3.70
N ILE A 137 -18.11 -4.65 4.08
CA ILE A 137 -19.10 -4.65 5.16
C ILE A 137 -18.36 -4.71 6.50
N THR A 138 -18.69 -3.79 7.41
CA THR A 138 -18.16 -3.75 8.77
C THR A 138 -19.17 -4.35 9.75
N PRO A 139 -18.73 -5.02 10.83
CA PRO A 139 -19.62 -5.38 11.94
C PRO A 139 -20.27 -4.12 12.54
N GLU A 140 -21.48 -4.24 13.07
CA GLU A 140 -22.15 -3.10 13.76
C GLU A 140 -21.38 -2.61 14.99
N LYS A 141 -20.56 -3.48 15.62
CA LYS A 141 -19.72 -3.15 16.77
C LYS A 141 -18.39 -3.88 16.70
N LEU A 142 -17.28 -3.15 16.92
CA LEU A 142 -15.96 -3.76 17.08
C LEU A 142 -15.75 -4.15 18.54
N GLU A 143 -15.53 -5.44 18.78
CA GLU A 143 -15.15 -5.96 20.10
C GLU A 143 -13.63 -5.93 20.24
N THR A 144 -13.14 -5.04 21.09
CA THR A 144 -11.74 -5.04 21.51
C THR A 144 -11.64 -5.55 22.94
N TYR A 145 -10.78 -6.54 23.16
CA TYR A 145 -10.50 -7.07 24.49
C TYR A 145 -9.33 -6.32 25.09
N GLN A 146 -9.59 -5.45 26.08
CA GLN A 146 -8.55 -4.82 26.89
C GLN A 146 -8.78 -5.16 28.36
N ASN A 147 -7.79 -5.78 29.01
CA ASN A 147 -7.81 -6.13 30.43
C ASN A 147 -9.07 -6.88 30.91
N GLY A 148 -9.60 -7.81 30.10
CA GLY A 148 -10.77 -8.61 30.44
C GLY A 148 -12.13 -7.91 30.28
N ASN A 149 -12.16 -6.63 29.90
CA ASN A 149 -13.37 -5.91 29.56
C ASN A 149 -13.53 -5.80 28.03
N VAL A 150 -14.76 -6.03 27.55
CA VAL A 150 -15.12 -5.83 26.14
C VAL A 150 -15.41 -4.34 25.94
N LYS A 151 -14.56 -3.67 25.17
CA LYS A 151 -14.84 -2.30 24.71
C LYS A 151 -15.45 -2.40 23.31
N HIS A 152 -16.72 -2.01 23.21
CA HIS A 152 -17.38 -1.79 21.93
C HIS A 152 -16.99 -0.42 21.40
N THR A 153 -16.33 -0.38 20.25
CA THR A 153 -16.06 0.87 19.52
C THR A 153 -16.89 0.86 18.24
N ASP A 154 -17.48 1.99 17.88
CA ASP A 154 -18.14 2.15 16.59
C ASP A 154 -17.07 2.08 15.49
N PRO A 155 -17.16 1.14 14.52
CA PRO A 155 -16.23 1.10 13.39
C PRO A 155 -16.11 2.44 12.66
N MET A 156 -17.19 3.23 12.59
CA MET A 156 -17.18 4.54 11.92
C MET A 156 -16.28 5.54 12.63
N GLU A 157 -16.26 5.58 13.97
CA GLU A 157 -15.34 6.42 14.73
C GLU A 157 -13.88 6.06 14.44
N ARG A 158 -13.61 4.77 14.24
CA ARG A 158 -12.27 4.29 13.91
C ARG A 158 -11.86 4.70 12.49
N LEU A 159 -12.78 4.60 11.54
CA LEU A 159 -12.57 5.02 10.14
C LEU A 159 -12.32 6.52 10.00
N GLN A 160 -12.91 7.36 10.85
CA GLN A 160 -12.64 8.81 10.86
C GLN A 160 -11.17 9.16 11.15
N SER A 161 -10.40 8.25 11.74
CA SER A 161 -8.98 8.44 12.03
C SER A 161 -8.06 8.10 10.84
N ILE A 162 -8.60 7.54 9.74
CA ILE A 162 -7.83 7.25 8.53
C ILE A 162 -7.42 8.56 7.85
N ARG A 163 -6.17 8.63 7.39
CA ARG A 163 -5.72 9.70 6.49
C ARG A 163 -5.15 9.12 5.21
N GLY A 164 -5.64 9.62 4.07
CA GLY A 164 -5.21 9.15 2.76
C GLY A 164 -5.52 7.68 2.53
N HIS A 165 -4.67 7.03 1.74
CA HIS A 165 -4.87 5.66 1.24
C HIS A 165 -3.67 4.75 1.51
N LEU A 166 -2.57 5.30 2.03
CA LEU A 166 -1.36 4.52 2.27
C LEU A 166 -1.59 3.47 3.36
N VAL A 167 -1.23 2.22 3.06
CA VAL A 167 -1.22 1.08 3.99
C VAL A 167 0.12 0.36 3.89
N SER A 168 0.47 -0.41 4.91
CA SER A 168 1.66 -1.27 4.90
C SER A 168 1.36 -2.50 4.06
N PHE A 169 2.26 -2.85 3.16
CA PHE A 169 2.14 -4.09 2.40
C PHE A 169 2.48 -5.28 3.31
N PRO A 170 1.60 -6.27 3.48
CA PRO A 170 1.84 -7.40 4.37
C PRO A 170 2.85 -8.38 3.76
N LEU A 171 3.99 -8.57 4.43
CA LEU A 171 5.09 -9.40 3.95
C LEU A 171 5.02 -10.84 4.46
N ASP A 172 4.30 -11.08 5.55
CA ASP A 172 4.15 -12.38 6.21
C ASP A 172 2.86 -13.10 5.80
N PHE A 173 2.02 -12.47 4.97
CA PHE A 173 0.81 -13.10 4.44
C PHE A 173 1.15 -14.40 3.67
N MET A 174 0.58 -15.50 4.13
CA MET A 174 0.77 -16.86 3.58
C MET A 174 2.24 -17.31 3.52
N CYS A 175 3.12 -16.78 4.38
CA CYS A 175 4.56 -17.08 4.34
C CYS A 175 4.94 -18.55 4.63
N LYS A 176 4.00 -19.38 5.13
CA LYS A 176 4.20 -20.83 5.35
C LYS A 176 3.71 -21.68 4.19
N GLU A 177 3.28 -21.07 3.09
CA GLU A 177 2.72 -21.75 1.93
C GLU A 177 3.64 -21.63 0.72
N ASP A 178 3.66 -22.68 -0.10
CA ASP A 178 4.12 -22.53 -1.47
C ASP A 178 2.99 -21.90 -2.29
N LEU A 179 3.22 -20.68 -2.76
CA LEU A 179 2.25 -19.90 -3.54
C LEU A 179 2.35 -20.20 -5.04
N ARG A 180 3.29 -21.04 -5.47
CA ARG A 180 3.30 -21.53 -6.84
C ARG A 180 2.04 -22.36 -7.09
N PRO A 181 1.51 -22.36 -8.32
CA PRO A 181 0.40 -23.22 -8.66
C PRO A 181 0.67 -24.69 -8.30
N GLY A 182 -0.31 -25.38 -7.76
CA GLY A 182 -0.20 -26.82 -7.46
C GLY A 182 -0.47 -27.67 -8.70
N PHE A 183 0.04 -28.92 -8.75
CA PHE A 183 -0.18 -29.84 -9.88
C PHE A 183 -1.67 -30.03 -10.29
N SER A 184 -2.58 -29.86 -9.33
CA SER A 184 -4.04 -29.93 -9.53
C SER A 184 -4.66 -28.67 -10.13
N GLU A 185 -3.89 -27.58 -10.26
CA GLU A 185 -4.33 -26.27 -10.77
C GLU A 185 -3.91 -26.13 -12.24
N GLY A 186 -4.74 -25.50 -13.06
CA GLY A 186 -4.46 -25.35 -14.50
C GLY A 186 -3.21 -24.50 -14.76
N GLU A 187 -2.98 -23.53 -13.88
CA GLU A 187 -1.86 -22.60 -13.86
C GLU A 187 -0.50 -23.30 -13.69
N PHE A 188 -0.47 -24.52 -13.14
CA PHE A 188 0.77 -25.31 -13.03
C PHE A 188 1.33 -25.71 -14.39
N TYR A 189 0.46 -25.89 -15.39
CA TYR A 189 0.86 -26.25 -16.75
C TYR A 189 1.15 -25.03 -17.63
N ALA A 190 0.90 -23.82 -17.13
CA ALA A 190 1.33 -22.61 -17.79
C ALA A 190 2.86 -22.47 -17.69
N SER A 191 3.49 -21.96 -18.75
CA SER A 191 4.90 -21.59 -18.70
C SER A 191 5.11 -20.58 -17.56
N SER A 192 6.18 -20.75 -16.76
CA SER A 192 6.50 -19.80 -15.67
C SER A 192 6.64 -18.37 -16.17
N GLN A 193 7.05 -18.18 -17.43
CA GLN A 193 7.15 -16.89 -18.10
C GLN A 193 5.82 -16.12 -18.20
N VAL A 194 4.67 -16.78 -17.99
CA VAL A 194 3.36 -16.12 -17.93
C VAL A 194 3.24 -15.25 -16.66
N PHE A 195 3.89 -15.67 -15.57
CA PHE A 195 3.83 -15.02 -14.26
C PHE A 195 5.02 -14.10 -13.97
N HIS A 196 6.00 -14.07 -14.87
CA HIS A 196 7.23 -13.28 -14.75
C HIS A 196 7.28 -12.16 -15.78
#